data_AF-A0A226GWT2-F1
#
_entry.id   AF-A0A226GWT2-F1
#
_cell.length_a   1.000
_cell.length_b   1.000
_cell.length_c   1.000
_cell.angle_alpha   90.00
_cell.angle_beta   90.00
_cell.angle_gamma   90.00
#
_symmetry.space_group_name_H-M   'P 1'
#
loop_
_entity.id
_entity.type
_entity.pdbx_description
1 polymer ?
#
loop_
_entity_poly.entity_id
_entity_poly.type
_entity_poly.pdbx_seq_one_letter_code
_entity_poly.pdbx_strand_id
1 'polypeptide(L)'
;MKHQTLRINYSKRISFHAFVLLLLLNQNGFSQQFKNSKVLSFEKADSVVVSKIYYRAKESSAPLAKNFVPSKKDSITGELTLPYYKTEKDTIYELSRRKLSTKELITLNNHLQNKKSFSQKGVALQHHYDYEINYYQKGVVFQYVRISSLTNKISISRNGCKSVLDENKQEIDPCLFYGSVTTPLKNYILKLETK
;
A
#
# COMPACT_ATOMS: atom_id res chain seq x y z
N MET A 1 -12.35 -61.62 -29.58
CA MET A 1 -12.74 -60.36 -28.92
C MET A 1 -11.47 -59.65 -28.44
N LYS A 2 -11.14 -58.48 -28.98
CA LYS A 2 -9.99 -57.66 -28.54
C LYS A 2 -10.47 -56.67 -27.48
N HIS A 3 -10.04 -56.81 -26.23
CA HIS A 3 -10.23 -55.79 -25.20
C HIS A 3 -9.16 -54.71 -25.37
N GLN A 4 -9.56 -53.53 -25.86
CA GLN A 4 -8.74 -52.32 -25.79
C GLN A 4 -8.84 -51.71 -24.39
N THR A 5 -7.75 -51.79 -23.64
CA THR A 5 -7.62 -51.15 -22.34
C THR A 5 -7.38 -49.65 -22.53
N LEU A 6 -8.41 -48.84 -22.29
CA LEU A 6 -8.32 -47.38 -22.20
C LEU A 6 -7.42 -46.99 -21.02
N ARG A 7 -6.12 -46.78 -21.26
CA ARG A 7 -5.23 -46.09 -20.30
C ARG A 7 -5.60 -44.62 -20.26
N ILE A 8 -6.49 -44.26 -19.35
CA ILE A 8 -6.80 -42.87 -19.03
C ILE A 8 -5.56 -42.25 -18.37
N ASN A 9 -5.06 -41.19 -18.98
CA ASN A 9 -3.80 -40.55 -18.62
C ASN A 9 -4.02 -39.61 -17.41
N TYR A 10 -4.07 -40.19 -16.20
CA TYR A 10 -4.41 -39.52 -14.93
C TYR A 10 -3.56 -38.27 -14.63
N SER A 11 -2.29 -38.23 -15.09
CA SER A 11 -1.38 -37.10 -14.91
C SER A 11 -1.88 -35.79 -15.55
N LYS A 12 -2.50 -35.86 -16.74
CA LYS A 12 -3.04 -34.68 -17.43
C LYS A 12 -4.27 -34.10 -16.72
N ARG A 13 -5.10 -34.95 -16.10
CA ARG A 13 -6.29 -34.50 -15.34
C ARG A 13 -5.92 -33.79 -14.04
N ILE A 14 -4.93 -34.31 -13.31
CA ILE A 14 -4.45 -33.68 -12.06
C ILE A 14 -3.84 -32.31 -12.34
N SER A 15 -3.02 -32.19 -13.40
CA SER A 15 -2.44 -30.91 -13.83
C SER A 15 -3.50 -29.88 -14.23
N PHE A 16 -4.54 -30.30 -14.95
CA PHE A 16 -5.65 -29.42 -15.33
C PHE A 16 -6.46 -28.94 -14.11
N HIS A 17 -6.79 -29.83 -13.17
CA HIS A 17 -7.50 -29.44 -11.95
C HIS A 17 -6.67 -28.52 -11.05
N ALA A 18 -5.37 -28.78 -10.90
CA ALA A 18 -4.47 -27.89 -10.17
C ALA A 18 -4.36 -26.50 -10.83
N PHE A 19 -4.31 -26.44 -12.16
CA PHE A 19 -4.28 -25.19 -12.92
C PHE A 19 -5.57 -24.38 -12.77
N VAL A 20 -6.74 -25.02 -12.81
CA VAL A 20 -8.04 -24.37 -12.57
C VAL A 20 -8.15 -23.86 -11.13
N LEU A 21 -7.68 -24.65 -10.15
CA LEU A 21 -7.65 -24.22 -8.74
C LEU A 21 -6.74 -23.00 -8.54
N LEU A 22 -5.57 -22.99 -9.18
CA LEU A 22 -4.61 -21.88 -9.15
C LEU A 22 -5.17 -20.59 -9.79
N LEU A 23 -5.97 -20.73 -10.87
CA LEU A 23 -6.65 -19.61 -11.51
C LEU A 23 -7.75 -19.01 -10.63
N LEU A 24 -8.52 -19.87 -9.94
CA LEU A 24 -9.60 -19.43 -9.03
C LEU A 24 -9.05 -18.73 -7.78
N LEU A 25 -7.91 -19.17 -7.25
CA LEU A 25 -7.27 -18.55 -6.07
C LEU A 25 -6.71 -17.15 -6.37
N ASN A 26 -6.15 -16.93 -7.56
CA ASN A 26 -5.52 -15.65 -7.91
C ASN A 26 -6.52 -14.54 -8.31
N GLN A 27 -7.74 -14.88 -8.74
CA GLN A 27 -8.72 -13.88 -9.16
C GLN A 27 -9.57 -13.32 -8.01
N ASN A 28 -9.68 -14.05 -6.90
CA ASN A 28 -10.65 -13.73 -5.86
C ASN A 28 -10.15 -12.69 -4.85
N GLY A 29 -8.89 -12.72 -4.42
CA GLY A 29 -8.39 -11.83 -3.36
C GLY A 29 -8.50 -10.33 -3.70
N PHE A 30 -7.99 -9.93 -4.87
CA PHE A 30 -8.04 -8.52 -5.31
C PHE A 30 -9.48 -8.06 -5.61
N SER A 31 -10.31 -8.94 -6.19
CA SER A 31 -11.69 -8.63 -6.53
C SER A 31 -12.58 -8.49 -5.30
N GLN A 32 -12.35 -9.29 -4.25
CA GLN A 32 -13.04 -9.20 -2.97
C GLN A 32 -12.69 -7.91 -2.22
N GLN A 33 -11.41 -7.54 -2.16
CA GLN A 33 -10.99 -6.29 -1.52
C GLN A 33 -11.60 -5.07 -2.23
N PHE A 34 -11.64 -5.06 -3.56
CA PHE A 34 -12.28 -3.98 -4.32
C PHE A 34 -13.80 -3.92 -4.13
N LYS A 35 -14.49 -5.07 -4.03
CA LYS A 35 -15.94 -5.13 -3.82
C LYS A 35 -16.35 -4.73 -2.40
N ASN A 36 -15.50 -5.00 -1.41
CA ASN A 36 -15.82 -4.81 0.00
C ASN A 36 -15.25 -3.52 0.59
N SER A 37 -14.38 -2.78 -0.11
CA SER A 37 -13.75 -1.58 0.46
C SER A 37 -14.58 -0.31 0.25
N LYS A 38 -15.31 0.12 1.29
CA LYS A 38 -15.88 1.49 1.38
C LYS A 38 -14.81 2.58 1.22
N VAL A 39 -13.54 2.23 1.40
CA VAL A 39 -12.39 3.12 1.25
C VAL A 39 -12.23 3.66 -0.19
N LEU A 40 -12.85 3.06 -1.21
CA LEU A 40 -12.82 3.61 -2.58
C LEU A 40 -13.97 4.59 -2.86
N SER A 41 -14.85 4.80 -1.87
CA SER A 41 -15.89 5.83 -1.93
C SER A 41 -15.34 7.14 -1.36
N PHE A 42 -14.97 8.07 -2.25
CA PHE A 42 -14.53 9.40 -1.86
C PHE A 42 -15.76 10.24 -1.51
N GLU A 43 -15.95 10.51 -0.22
CA GLU A 43 -16.99 11.41 0.29
C GLU A 43 -16.69 12.87 -0.07
N LYS A 44 -17.64 13.78 0.15
CA LYS A 44 -17.44 15.21 -0.09
C LYS A 44 -16.34 15.76 0.82
N ALA A 45 -15.14 15.86 0.28
CA ALA A 45 -14.01 16.54 0.90
C ALA A 45 -14.10 18.06 0.64
N ASP A 46 -13.81 18.87 1.65
CA ASP A 46 -13.76 20.32 1.53
C ASP A 46 -12.49 20.78 0.80
N SER A 47 -11.42 20.00 0.91
CA SER A 47 -10.20 20.19 0.13
C SER A 47 -9.43 18.90 -0.01
N VAL A 48 -8.69 18.79 -1.12
CA VAL A 48 -7.77 17.69 -1.38
C VAL A 48 -6.42 18.25 -1.70
N VAL A 49 -5.40 17.75 -1.03
CA VAL A 49 -4.01 18.21 -1.14
C VAL A 49 -3.15 17.06 -1.63
N VAL A 50 -2.36 17.31 -2.66
CA VAL A 50 -1.28 16.40 -3.08
C VAL A 50 0.02 16.94 -2.51
N SER A 51 0.78 16.06 -1.88
CA SER A 51 2.10 16.35 -1.34
C SER A 51 3.11 15.34 -1.87
N LYS A 52 4.29 15.83 -2.26
CA LYS A 52 5.45 14.96 -2.45
C LYS A 52 6.17 14.84 -1.13
N ILE A 53 6.39 13.61 -0.70
CA ILE A 53 6.99 13.33 0.60
C ILE A 53 8.26 12.51 0.43
N TYR A 54 9.24 12.80 1.28
CA TYR A 54 10.45 12.01 1.40
C TYR A 54 10.49 11.37 2.78
N TYR A 55 10.41 10.04 2.80
CA TYR A 55 10.72 9.27 3.99
C TYR A 55 12.23 9.07 4.05
N ARG A 56 12.88 9.59 5.09
CA ARG A 56 14.22 9.13 5.44
C ARG A 56 14.08 7.69 5.95
N ALA A 57 14.39 6.71 5.09
CA ALA A 57 14.39 5.31 5.47
C ALA A 57 15.44 5.06 6.58
N LYS A 58 15.05 4.35 7.65
CA LYS A 58 16.01 3.87 8.68
C LYS A 58 17.18 3.08 8.10
N GLU A 59 17.02 2.48 6.93
CA GLU A 59 18.07 1.68 6.28
C GLU A 59 19.17 2.51 5.60
N SER A 60 18.95 3.80 5.28
CA SER A 60 20.04 4.67 4.78
C SER A 60 20.94 5.20 5.90
N SER A 61 20.56 4.93 7.15
CA SER A 61 21.38 5.09 8.34
C SER A 61 21.39 3.77 9.12
N ALA A 62 21.79 2.66 8.50
CA ALA A 62 22.78 1.86 9.23
C ALA A 62 24.02 2.75 9.26
N PRO A 63 24.37 3.42 10.38
CA PRO A 63 25.65 4.06 10.43
C PRO A 63 26.62 2.90 10.28
N LEU A 64 27.30 2.80 9.14
CA LEU A 64 28.63 2.26 9.12
C LEU A 64 29.42 3.11 10.11
N ALA A 65 29.39 2.70 11.38
CA ALA A 65 30.32 3.01 12.44
C ALA A 65 30.89 4.45 12.47
N LYS A 66 30.08 5.51 12.42
CA LYS A 66 30.60 6.90 12.57
C LYS A 66 30.26 7.60 13.88
N ASN A 67 29.24 7.13 14.62
CA ASN A 67 28.89 7.67 15.94
C ASN A 67 28.88 6.58 17.00
N PHE A 68 29.97 5.80 17.11
CA PHE A 68 30.19 4.97 18.29
C PHE A 68 30.43 5.92 19.48
N VAL A 69 29.44 6.07 20.34
CA VAL A 69 29.71 6.50 21.71
C VAL A 69 30.44 5.31 22.35
N PRO A 70 31.70 5.47 22.80
CA PRO A 70 32.43 4.35 23.38
C PRO A 70 31.65 3.83 24.59
N SER A 71 31.50 2.52 24.67
CA SER A 71 30.87 1.83 25.81
C SER A 71 31.52 2.33 27.10
N LYS A 72 30.76 3.03 27.95
CA LYS A 72 31.24 3.44 29.26
C LYS A 72 30.99 2.31 30.24
N LYS A 73 32.02 1.93 30.99
CA LYS A 73 31.88 1.01 32.11
C LYS A 73 31.11 1.75 33.20
N ASP A 74 29.98 1.20 33.59
CA ASP A 74 29.25 1.71 34.74
C ASP A 74 30.17 1.62 35.96
N SER A 75 30.37 2.74 36.64
CA SER A 75 31.31 2.84 37.77
C SER A 75 30.75 2.23 39.07
N ILE A 76 29.45 1.93 39.09
CA ILE A 76 28.73 1.36 40.24
C ILE A 76 28.57 -0.15 40.07
N THR A 77 28.19 -0.61 38.87
CA THR A 77 27.93 -2.05 38.61
C THR A 77 29.07 -2.76 37.89
N GLY A 78 30.00 -2.03 37.28
CA GLY A 78 31.11 -2.60 36.51
C GLY A 78 30.72 -3.17 35.15
N GLU A 79 29.43 -3.11 34.78
CA GLU A 79 28.92 -3.64 33.52
C GLU A 79 29.23 -2.72 32.32
N LEU A 80 29.48 -3.35 31.16
CA LEU A 80 29.69 -2.64 29.90
C LEU A 80 28.33 -2.26 29.31
N THR A 81 27.95 -0.98 29.37
CA THR A 81 26.72 -0.53 28.71
C THR A 81 26.87 -0.61 27.19
N LEU A 82 25.96 -1.32 26.53
CA LEU A 82 25.89 -1.36 25.07
C LEU A 82 25.62 0.06 24.53
N PRO A 83 26.24 0.47 23.40
CA PRO A 83 26.01 1.79 22.84
C PRO A 83 24.52 1.98 22.54
N TYR A 84 23.90 2.91 23.25
CA TYR A 84 22.52 3.29 23.02
C TYR A 84 22.46 4.08 21.71
N TYR A 85 21.99 3.45 20.64
CA TYR A 85 21.68 4.17 19.41
C TYR A 85 20.55 5.15 19.70
N LYS A 86 20.83 6.45 19.57
CA LYS A 86 19.78 7.47 19.56
C LYS A 86 18.97 7.23 18.29
N THR A 87 17.84 6.53 18.40
CA THR A 87 16.95 6.28 17.26
C THR A 87 16.52 7.64 16.70
N GLU A 88 17.05 8.03 15.53
CA GLU A 88 16.51 9.19 14.83
C GLU A 88 15.04 8.91 14.57
N LYS A 89 14.17 9.85 14.96
CA LYS A 89 12.72 9.75 14.68
C LYS A 89 12.57 9.68 13.16
N ASP A 90 11.74 8.75 12.68
CA ASP A 90 11.34 8.71 11.27
C ASP A 90 10.81 10.09 10.90
N THR A 91 11.59 10.84 10.11
CA THR A 91 11.24 12.21 9.75
C THR A 91 10.71 12.18 8.32
N ILE A 92 9.43 12.51 8.18
CA ILE A 92 8.76 12.71 6.89
C ILE A 92 8.99 14.16 6.50
N TYR A 93 9.63 14.38 5.35
CA TYR A 93 9.82 15.71 4.80
C TYR A 93 8.79 15.95 3.70
N GLU A 94 7.98 17.01 3.80
CA GLU A 94 7.12 17.47 2.71
C GLU A 94 7.97 18.33 1.76
N LEU A 95 8.19 17.84 0.54
CA LEU A 95 8.98 18.51 -0.48
C LEU A 95 8.15 19.51 -1.28
N SER A 96 6.87 19.18 -1.49
CA SER A 96 5.91 20.04 -2.18
C SER A 96 4.51 19.74 -1.68
N ARG A 97 3.63 20.75 -1.77
CA ARG A 97 2.24 20.68 -1.35
C ARG A 97 1.37 21.55 -2.24
N ARG A 98 0.29 20.97 -2.77
CA ARG A 98 -0.65 21.70 -3.63
C ARG A 98 -2.08 21.26 -3.38
N LYS A 99 -2.99 22.23 -3.28
CA LYS A 99 -4.43 21.99 -3.28
C LYS A 99 -4.91 21.70 -4.71
N LEU A 100 -5.65 20.62 -4.90
CA LEU A 100 -6.24 20.27 -6.18
C LEU A 100 -7.40 21.18 -6.55
N SER A 101 -7.50 21.51 -7.84
CA SER A 101 -8.71 22.12 -8.40
C SER A 101 -9.86 21.12 -8.47
N THR A 102 -11.10 21.62 -8.56
CA THR A 102 -12.30 20.78 -8.69
C THR A 102 -12.21 19.81 -9.87
N LYS A 103 -11.69 20.26 -11.02
CA LYS A 103 -11.54 19.43 -12.23
C LYS A 103 -10.54 18.30 -12.02
N GLU A 104 -9.41 18.59 -11.38
CA GLU A 104 -8.39 17.60 -11.07
C GLU A 104 -8.91 16.57 -10.06
N LEU A 105 -9.61 17.03 -9.02
CA LEU A 105 -10.23 16.17 -8.03
C LEU A 105 -11.24 15.20 -8.67
N ILE A 106 -12.12 15.69 -9.55
CA ILE A 106 -13.09 14.84 -10.25
C ILE A 106 -12.37 13.75 -11.05
N THR A 107 -11.33 14.12 -11.80
CA THR A 107 -10.57 13.17 -12.62
C THR A 107 -9.82 12.15 -11.76
N LEU A 108 -9.20 12.59 -10.66
CA LEU A 108 -8.54 11.71 -9.70
C LEU A 108 -9.53 10.69 -9.11
N ASN A 109 -10.68 11.16 -8.60
CA ASN A 109 -11.68 10.30 -7.99
C ASN A 109 -12.25 9.30 -9.00
N ASN A 110 -12.51 9.73 -10.23
CA ASN A 110 -12.95 8.82 -11.31
C ASN A 110 -11.92 7.72 -11.57
N HIS A 111 -10.63 8.05 -11.56
CA HIS A 111 -9.59 7.03 -11.70
C HIS A 111 -9.56 6.07 -10.52
N LEU A 112 -9.57 6.58 -9.29
CA LEU A 112 -9.48 5.77 -8.08
C LEU A 112 -10.71 4.88 -7.85
N GLN A 113 -11.87 5.28 -8.38
CA GLN A 113 -13.11 4.47 -8.36
C GLN A 113 -13.19 3.46 -9.50
N ASN A 114 -12.42 3.62 -10.56
CA ASN A 114 -12.44 2.73 -11.70
C ASN A 114 -11.54 1.52 -11.48
N LYS A 115 -12.13 0.32 -11.38
CA LYS A 115 -11.40 -0.95 -11.23
C LYS A 115 -10.31 -1.15 -12.30
N LYS A 116 -10.52 -0.66 -13.53
CA LYS A 116 -9.55 -0.76 -14.63
C LYS A 116 -8.30 0.09 -14.42
N SER A 117 -8.34 1.05 -13.49
CA SER A 117 -7.16 1.83 -13.10
C SER A 117 -6.20 1.05 -12.19
N PHE A 118 -6.55 -0.17 -11.78
CA PHE A 118 -5.73 -1.02 -10.92
C PHE A 118 -5.33 -2.32 -11.61
N SER A 119 -4.11 -2.74 -11.34
CA SER A 119 -3.56 -4.04 -11.71
C SER A 119 -3.91 -5.07 -10.64
N GLN A 120 -4.25 -6.28 -11.08
CA GLN A 120 -4.43 -7.45 -10.19
C GLN A 120 -3.11 -7.96 -9.60
N LYS A 121 -1.96 -7.47 -10.09
CA LYS A 121 -0.63 -7.90 -9.67
C LYS A 121 0.01 -6.84 -8.77
N GLY A 122 0.53 -7.29 -7.63
CA GLY A 122 1.42 -6.53 -6.75
C GLY A 122 0.72 -6.05 -5.48
N VAL A 123 1.23 -6.54 -4.34
CA VAL A 123 0.87 -6.03 -3.00
C VAL A 123 1.87 -4.93 -2.64
N ALA A 124 1.36 -3.86 -2.02
CA ALA A 124 2.21 -2.76 -1.61
C ALA A 124 3.15 -3.18 -0.46
N LEU A 125 4.37 -2.65 -0.45
CA LEU A 125 5.22 -2.69 0.75
C LEU A 125 4.81 -1.48 1.60
N GLN A 126 4.66 -1.66 2.91
CA GLN A 126 4.05 -0.68 3.80
C GLN A 126 4.75 0.69 3.88
N HIS A 127 5.95 0.88 3.32
CA HIS A 127 6.82 2.01 3.68
C HIS A 127 7.57 2.72 2.53
N HIS A 128 7.20 2.49 1.26
CA HIS A 128 7.90 3.12 0.12
C HIS A 128 6.98 3.94 -0.78
N TYR A 129 6.43 5.02 -0.23
CA TYR A 129 5.63 5.99 -0.98
C TYR A 129 6.34 7.34 -0.95
N ASP A 130 6.17 8.11 -2.01
CA ASP A 130 6.76 9.45 -2.14
C ASP A 130 5.74 10.49 -2.60
N TYR A 131 4.49 10.06 -2.80
CA TYR A 131 3.34 10.91 -3.04
C TYR A 131 2.22 10.56 -2.06
N GLU A 132 1.66 11.56 -1.40
CA GLU A 132 0.53 11.45 -0.50
C GLU A 132 -0.57 12.43 -0.92
N ILE A 133 -1.81 11.94 -1.04
CA ILE A 133 -2.98 12.73 -1.38
C ILE A 133 -3.93 12.67 -0.19
N ASN A 134 -4.10 13.81 0.47
CA ASN A 134 -4.87 13.95 1.69
C ASN A 134 -6.22 14.59 1.41
N TYR A 135 -7.29 13.90 1.80
CA TYR A 135 -8.67 14.36 1.71
C TYR A 135 -9.07 14.93 3.07
N TYR A 136 -9.42 16.21 3.08
CA TYR A 136 -9.77 16.94 4.29
C TYR A 136 -11.28 17.18 4.37
N GLN A 137 -11.80 17.05 5.57
CA GLN A 137 -13.15 17.48 5.93
C GLN A 137 -13.06 18.23 7.25
N LYS A 138 -13.57 19.46 7.28
CA LYS A 138 -13.51 20.37 8.45
C LYS A 138 -12.09 20.52 9.03
N GLY A 139 -11.09 20.56 8.16
CA GLY A 139 -9.68 20.70 8.55
C GLY A 139 -8.98 19.41 9.01
N VAL A 140 -9.69 18.28 9.06
CA VAL A 140 -9.12 16.98 9.47
C VAL A 140 -8.96 16.07 8.26
N VAL A 141 -7.82 15.40 8.15
CA VAL A 141 -7.63 14.35 7.13
C VAL A 141 -8.48 13.14 7.50
N PHE A 142 -9.49 12.85 6.70
CA PHE A 142 -10.33 11.67 6.89
C PHE A 142 -9.89 10.50 6.01
N GLN A 143 -9.18 10.77 4.92
CA GLN A 143 -8.71 9.75 3.98
C GLN A 143 -7.40 10.18 3.32
N TYR A 144 -6.52 9.20 3.10
CA TYR A 144 -5.24 9.42 2.45
C TYR A 144 -4.97 8.33 1.41
N VAL A 145 -4.42 8.77 0.28
CA VAL A 145 -3.96 7.91 -0.82
C VAL A 145 -2.45 8.07 -0.91
N ARG A 146 -1.70 6.98 -0.82
CA ARG A 146 -0.24 6.99 -0.97
C ARG A 146 0.15 6.20 -2.19
N ILE A 147 1.03 6.78 -3.00
CA ILE A 147 1.56 6.16 -4.21
C ILE A 147 3.08 6.32 -4.24
N SER A 148 3.71 5.30 -4.81
CA SER A 148 5.13 5.28 -5.11
C SER A 148 5.33 5.72 -6.57
N SER A 149 6.23 6.65 -6.85
CA SER A 149 6.59 7.04 -8.22
C SER A 149 7.45 6.00 -8.91
N LEU A 150 8.31 5.34 -8.12
CA LEU A 150 9.24 4.30 -8.57
C LEU A 150 8.49 3.01 -8.90
N THR A 151 7.50 2.65 -8.08
CA THR A 151 6.69 1.46 -8.31
C THR A 151 5.31 1.86 -8.85
N ASN A 152 4.44 0.89 -9.09
CA ASN A 152 3.04 1.16 -9.38
C ASN A 152 2.17 0.97 -8.12
N LYS A 153 2.76 0.87 -6.93
CA LYS A 153 2.05 0.49 -5.70
C LYS A 153 1.26 1.67 -5.13
N ILE A 154 0.06 1.37 -4.63
CA ILE A 154 -0.85 2.33 -4.01
C ILE A 154 -1.40 1.75 -2.69
N SER A 155 -1.56 2.60 -1.68
CA SER A 155 -2.41 2.33 -0.52
C SER A 155 -3.45 3.42 -0.36
N ILE A 156 -4.66 3.04 0.02
CA ILE A 156 -5.74 3.98 0.33
C ILE A 156 -6.28 3.61 1.69
N SER A 157 -6.40 4.60 2.57
CA SER A 157 -6.85 4.36 3.93
C SER A 157 -7.71 5.48 4.48
N ARG A 158 -8.62 5.12 5.38
CA ARG A 158 -9.57 6.04 6.02
C ARG A 158 -9.31 6.11 7.52
N ASN A 159 -9.19 7.32 8.05
CA ASN A 159 -9.03 7.57 9.48
C ASN A 159 -10.35 7.34 10.23
N GLY A 160 -10.24 6.89 11.49
CA GLY A 160 -11.39 6.71 12.39
C GLY A 160 -12.26 5.49 12.08
N CYS A 161 -11.79 4.59 11.21
CA CYS A 161 -12.47 3.35 10.90
C CYS A 161 -11.93 2.18 11.72
N LYS A 162 -12.81 1.23 12.05
CA LYS A 162 -12.47 0.04 12.83
C LYS A 162 -12.48 -1.19 11.93
N SER A 163 -11.62 -2.15 12.22
CA SER A 163 -11.71 -3.50 11.67
C SER A 163 -13.09 -4.09 11.93
N VAL A 164 -13.59 -4.91 11.01
CA VAL A 164 -14.84 -5.66 11.16
C VAL A 164 -14.57 -7.14 10.95
N LEU A 165 -15.47 -7.99 11.44
CA LEU A 165 -15.43 -9.41 11.14
C LEU A 165 -16.20 -9.68 9.84
N ASP A 166 -15.62 -10.47 8.94
CA ASP A 166 -16.34 -10.96 7.76
C ASP A 166 -17.29 -12.12 8.12
N GLU A 167 -18.00 -12.65 7.12
CA GLU A 167 -18.93 -13.78 7.27
C GLU A 167 -18.27 -15.05 7.84
N ASN A 168 -16.94 -15.17 7.72
CA ASN A 168 -16.13 -16.28 8.22
C ASN A 168 -15.48 -15.99 9.58
N LYS A 169 -15.86 -14.89 10.26
CA LYS A 169 -15.25 -14.41 11.50
C LYS A 169 -13.76 -14.05 11.38
N GLN A 170 -13.29 -13.73 10.18
CA GLN A 170 -11.94 -13.20 9.97
C GLN A 170 -11.96 -11.69 10.15
N GLU A 171 -10.95 -11.17 10.84
CA GLU A 171 -10.74 -9.73 10.96
C GLU A 171 -10.33 -9.16 9.59
N ILE A 172 -11.15 -8.26 9.07
CA ILE A 172 -10.88 -7.49 7.85
C ILE A 172 -10.80 -6.01 8.20
N ASP A 173 -9.88 -5.30 7.56
CA ASP A 173 -9.85 -3.84 7.61
C ASP A 173 -10.61 -3.29 6.38
N PRO A 174 -11.89 -2.89 6.51
CA PRO A 174 -12.68 -2.38 5.40
C PRO A 174 -12.21 -1.00 4.93
N CYS A 175 -11.28 -0.40 5.67
CA CYS A 175 -10.80 0.95 5.53
C CYS A 175 -9.35 1.02 5.06
N LEU A 176 -8.82 -0.11 4.59
CA LEU A 176 -7.51 -0.20 4.00
C LEU A 176 -7.58 -0.96 2.68
N PHE A 177 -7.09 -0.31 1.63
CA PHE A 177 -6.93 -0.89 0.32
C PHE A 177 -5.47 -0.88 -0.07
N TYR A 178 -4.98 -2.03 -0.51
CA TYR A 178 -3.66 -2.16 -1.12
C TYR A 178 -3.81 -2.64 -2.56
N GLY A 179 -3.01 -2.07 -3.45
CA GLY A 179 -2.98 -2.53 -4.82
C GLY A 179 -1.82 -1.97 -5.61
N SER A 180 -1.89 -2.17 -6.92
CA SER A 180 -1.02 -1.49 -7.87
C SER A 180 -1.88 -0.78 -8.91
N VAL A 181 -1.51 0.43 -9.30
CA VAL A 181 -2.19 1.21 -10.33
C VAL A 181 -1.65 0.92 -11.73
N THR A 182 -2.43 1.25 -12.74
CA THR A 182 -1.94 1.26 -14.12
C THR A 182 -1.05 2.47 -14.38
N THR A 183 -0.19 2.38 -15.39
CA THR A 183 0.69 3.48 -15.81
C THR A 183 -0.05 4.81 -16.07
N PRO A 184 -1.25 4.81 -16.71
CA PRO A 184 -2.03 6.05 -16.87
C PRO A 184 -2.38 6.75 -15.55
N LEU A 185 -2.88 6.01 -14.55
CA LEU A 185 -3.22 6.59 -13.25
C LEU A 185 -1.97 7.09 -12.52
N LYS A 186 -0.88 6.31 -12.53
CA LYS A 186 0.40 6.77 -11.96
C LYS A 186 0.84 8.08 -12.59
N ASN A 187 0.92 8.14 -13.92
CA ASN A 187 1.37 9.32 -14.64
C ASN A 187 0.45 10.53 -14.40
N TYR A 188 -0.85 10.29 -14.25
CA TYR A 188 -1.79 11.35 -13.87
C TYR A 188 -1.45 11.93 -12.50
N ILE A 189 -1.23 11.09 -11.48
CA ILE A 189 -0.88 11.56 -10.13
C ILE A 189 0.46 12.31 -10.12
N LEU A 190 1.47 11.81 -10.84
CA LEU A 190 2.77 12.51 -10.93
C LEU A 190 2.62 13.92 -11.54
N LYS A 191 1.74 14.08 -12.54
CA LYS A 191 1.44 15.39 -13.15
C LYS A 191 0.68 16.34 -12.23
N LEU A 192 0.01 15.86 -11.19
CA LEU A 192 -0.68 16.73 -10.24
C LEU A 192 0.30 17.56 -9.41
N GLU A 193 1.54 17.13 -9.26
CA GLU A 193 2.54 17.82 -8.46
C GLU A 193 3.32 18.87 -9.25
N THR A 194 3.51 18.66 -10.55
CA THR A 194 4.36 19.50 -11.42
C THR A 194 3.64 20.71 -12.02
N LYS A 195 2.44 21.07 -11.53
CA LYS A 195 1.62 22.19 -12.04
C LYS A 195 1.52 23.29 -11.01
#